data_AF-A0AAE7J6C0-F1
#
_entry.id   AF-A0AAE7J6C0-F1
#
_cell.length_a   1.000
_cell.length_b   1.000
_cell.length_c   1.000
_cell.angle_alpha   90.00
_cell.angle_beta   90.00
_cell.angle_gamma   90.00
#
_symmetry.space_group_name_H-M   'P 1'
#
loop_
_entity.id
_entity.type
_entity.pdbx_description
1 polymer ?
#
loop_
_entity_poly.entity_id
_entity_poly.type
_entity_poly.pdbx_seq_one_letter_code
_entity_poly.pdbx_strand_id
1 'polypeptide(L)'
;MAPRSRNDGPFADLPASFREERRVIEAAGLTGWSALRALDEEALSQLARRGRATARNLRRLQGIAALVCDLDLAPADAALLMHAGLATIPALAAASPQDVVTRTGRLERQLRTGRPPVVDLALAQRWIQRARRWQPTN
;
A
#
# COMPACT_ATOMS: atom_id res chain seq x y z
N MET A 1 -9.96 -2.28 -19.24
CA MET A 1 -8.51 -2.43 -19.00
C MET A 1 -8.07 -1.28 -18.12
N ALA A 2 -7.77 -1.52 -16.83
CA ALA A 2 -7.24 -0.46 -15.98
C ALA A 2 -5.85 -0.03 -16.52
N PRO A 3 -5.51 1.26 -16.55
CA PRO A 3 -4.19 1.70 -16.98
C PRO A 3 -3.13 1.03 -16.09
N ARG A 4 -2.09 0.46 -16.69
CA ARG A 4 -0.93 -0.04 -15.93
C ARG A 4 -0.28 1.18 -15.27
N SER A 5 -0.31 1.24 -13.95
CA SER A 5 0.40 2.28 -13.20
C SER A 5 1.89 2.22 -13.55
N ARG A 6 2.55 3.38 -13.58
CA ARG A 6 4.00 3.44 -13.81
C ARG A 6 4.78 2.70 -12.71
N ASN A 7 4.14 2.50 -11.56
CA ASN A 7 4.67 1.78 -10.41
C ASN A 7 4.30 0.29 -10.39
N ASP A 8 3.69 -0.24 -11.47
CA ASP A 8 3.40 -1.67 -11.64
C ASP A 8 4.68 -2.46 -11.98
N GLY A 9 5.54 -2.61 -10.97
CA GLY A 9 6.79 -3.36 -11.01
C GLY A 9 6.83 -4.49 -9.98
N PRO A 10 7.97 -5.20 -9.86
CA PRO A 10 8.15 -6.27 -8.88
C PRO A 10 7.98 -5.74 -7.44
N PHE A 11 7.74 -6.64 -6.49
CA PHE A 11 7.59 -6.32 -5.06
C PHE A 11 8.92 -5.95 -4.36
N ALA A 12 9.75 -5.14 -5.03
CA ALA A 12 10.97 -4.57 -4.48
C ALA A 12 10.62 -3.67 -3.28
N ASP A 13 11.49 -3.65 -2.27
CA ASP A 13 11.39 -2.80 -1.08
C ASP A 13 10.17 -3.01 -0.16
N LEU A 14 9.52 -4.18 -0.24
CA LEU A 14 8.55 -4.57 0.78
C LEU A 14 9.19 -4.62 2.18
N PRO A 15 8.53 -4.07 3.21
CA PRO A 15 8.98 -4.20 4.60
C PRO A 15 9.21 -5.66 4.99
N ALA A 16 10.22 -5.91 5.85
CA ALA A 16 10.58 -7.26 6.29
C ALA A 16 9.41 -8.03 6.94
N SER A 17 8.41 -7.33 7.47
CA SER A 17 7.18 -7.92 8.00
C SER A 17 6.33 -8.67 6.96
N PHE A 18 6.57 -8.47 5.67
CA PHE A 18 5.87 -9.13 4.56
C PHE A 18 6.70 -10.23 3.88
N ARG A 19 7.80 -10.68 4.49
CA ARG A 19 8.71 -11.64 3.86
C ARG A 19 8.03 -12.96 3.48
N GLU A 20 7.16 -13.49 4.34
CA GLU A 20 6.47 -14.75 4.04
C GLU A 20 5.38 -14.55 2.99
N GLU A 21 4.66 -13.43 3.04
CA GLU A 21 3.67 -13.07 2.02
C GLU A 21 4.31 -12.88 0.64
N ARG A 22 5.47 -12.20 0.58
CA ARG A 22 6.24 -12.03 -0.66
C ARG A 22 6.59 -13.38 -1.30
N ARG A 23 7.06 -14.34 -0.50
CA ARG A 23 7.36 -15.69 -1.00
C ARG A 23 6.12 -16.39 -1.56
N VAL A 24 4.99 -16.26 -0.88
CA VAL A 24 3.72 -16.91 -1.30
C VAL A 24 3.21 -16.31 -2.61
N ILE A 25 3.24 -14.98 -2.76
CA ILE A 25 2.76 -14.32 -3.99
C ILE A 25 3.72 -14.55 -5.17
N GLU A 26 5.04 -14.55 -4.94
CA GLU A 26 6.05 -14.87 -5.95
C GLU A 26 5.93 -16.34 -6.40
N ALA A 27 5.74 -17.28 -5.47
CA ALA A 27 5.53 -18.70 -5.78
C ALA A 27 4.21 -18.95 -6.53
N ALA A 28 3.22 -18.08 -6.35
CA ALA A 28 1.97 -18.10 -7.11
C ALA A 28 2.09 -17.43 -8.50
N GLY A 29 3.28 -16.94 -8.88
CA GLY A 29 3.52 -16.30 -10.17
C GLY A 29 3.02 -14.86 -10.27
N LEU A 30 2.69 -14.21 -9.15
CA LEU A 30 2.34 -12.79 -9.13
C LEU A 30 3.62 -11.96 -9.29
N THR A 31 3.69 -11.16 -10.35
CA THR A 31 4.90 -10.42 -10.73
C THR A 31 4.79 -8.91 -10.60
N GLY A 32 3.61 -8.39 -10.23
CA GLY A 32 3.37 -6.96 -10.10
C GLY A 32 2.21 -6.58 -9.18
N TRP A 33 2.17 -5.31 -8.81
CA TRP A 33 1.15 -4.73 -7.94
C TRP A 33 -0.25 -4.82 -8.54
N SER A 34 -0.40 -4.66 -9.86
CA SER A 34 -1.69 -4.77 -10.53
C SER A 34 -2.31 -6.16 -10.38
N ALA A 35 -1.49 -7.22 -10.50
CA ALA A 35 -1.92 -8.60 -10.32
C ALA A 35 -2.37 -8.86 -8.87
N LEU A 36 -1.65 -8.31 -7.89
CA LEU A 36 -2.01 -8.42 -6.48
C LEU A 36 -3.30 -7.67 -6.14
N ARG A 37 -3.47 -6.47 -6.73
CA ARG A 37 -4.69 -5.65 -6.59
C ARG A 37 -5.91 -6.33 -7.19
N ALA A 38 -5.73 -7.12 -8.26
CA ALA A 38 -6.80 -7.81 -8.97
C ALA A 38 -7.27 -9.12 -8.30
N LEU A 39 -6.60 -9.59 -7.25
CA LEU A 39 -7.04 -10.78 -6.52
C LEU A 39 -8.41 -10.54 -5.88
N ASP A 40 -9.29 -11.54 -5.97
CA ASP A 40 -10.52 -11.57 -5.19
C ASP A 40 -10.31 -12.21 -3.81
N GLU A 41 -11.37 -12.24 -3.01
CA GLU A 41 -11.33 -12.83 -1.67
C GLU A 41 -11.02 -14.33 -1.69
N GLU A 42 -11.51 -15.05 -2.69
CA GLU A 42 -11.25 -16.48 -2.83
C GLU A 42 -9.77 -16.73 -3.10
N ALA A 43 -9.17 -16.04 -4.06
CA ALA A 43 -7.76 -16.14 -4.41
C ALA A 43 -6.86 -15.77 -3.21
N LEU A 44 -7.20 -14.71 -2.46
CA LEU A 44 -6.49 -14.35 -1.23
C LEU A 44 -6.58 -15.45 -0.17
N SER A 45 -7.75 -16.06 0.00
CA SER A 45 -7.95 -17.17 0.93
C SER A 45 -7.14 -18.41 0.52
N GLN A 46 -7.12 -18.73 -0.77
CA GLN A 46 -6.30 -19.82 -1.30
C GLN A 46 -4.81 -19.58 -1.07
N LEU A 47 -4.31 -18.35 -1.28
CA LEU A 47 -2.91 -17.99 -0.99
C LEU A 47 -2.57 -18.14 0.49
N ALA A 48 -3.45 -17.67 1.38
CA ALA A 48 -3.26 -17.79 2.83
C ALA A 48 -3.18 -19.26 3.29
N ARG A 49 -3.94 -20.16 2.64
CA ARG A 49 -3.92 -21.60 2.96
C ARG A 49 -2.67 -22.33 2.50
N ARG A 50 -1.99 -21.84 1.46
CA ARG A 50 -0.86 -22.53 0.81
C ARG A 50 0.51 -22.25 1.45
N GLY A 51 0.59 -21.41 2.48
CA GLY A 51 1.87 -21.06 3.08
C GLY A 51 1.77 -20.46 4.48
N ARG A 52 2.86 -19.81 4.91
CA ARG A 52 2.93 -19.10 6.21
C ARG A 52 2.43 -17.66 6.15
N ALA A 53 1.91 -17.24 5.00
CA ALA A 53 1.31 -15.93 4.82
C ALA A 53 0.00 -15.82 5.61
N THR A 54 -0.23 -14.68 6.25
CA THR A 54 -1.51 -14.47 6.94
C THR A 54 -2.50 -13.75 6.04
N ALA A 55 -3.78 -14.15 6.08
CA ALA A 55 -4.85 -13.45 5.34
C ALA A 55 -4.93 -11.95 5.68
N ARG A 56 -4.56 -11.58 6.92
CA ARG A 56 -4.44 -10.18 7.35
C ARG A 56 -3.36 -9.43 6.57
N ASN A 57 -2.16 -9.99 6.45
CA ASN A 57 -1.06 -9.33 5.75
C ASN A 57 -1.24 -9.37 4.23
N LEU A 58 -1.86 -10.42 3.67
CA LEU A 58 -2.23 -10.44 2.26
C LEU A 58 -3.24 -9.33 1.93
N ARG A 59 -4.27 -9.12 2.76
CA ARG A 59 -5.19 -7.97 2.62
C ARG A 59 -4.49 -6.62 2.74
N ARG A 60 -3.48 -6.52 3.62
CA ARG A 60 -2.66 -5.30 3.72
C ARG A 60 -1.84 -5.06 2.46
N LEU A 61 -1.23 -6.10 1.90
CA LEU A 61 -0.52 -6.01 0.63
C LEU A 61 -1.45 -5.63 -0.51
N GLN A 62 -2.68 -6.15 -0.54
CA GLN A 62 -3.70 -5.72 -1.50
C GLN A 62 -4.06 -4.23 -1.32
N GLY A 63 -4.15 -3.75 -0.08
CA GLY A 63 -4.34 -2.32 0.21
C GLY A 63 -3.18 -1.45 -0.32
N ILE A 64 -1.93 -1.89 -0.12
CA ILE A 64 -0.75 -1.24 -0.70
C ILE A 64 -0.85 -1.26 -2.23
N ALA A 65 -1.21 -2.40 -2.82
CA ALA A 65 -1.36 -2.56 -4.26
C ALA A 65 -2.43 -1.61 -4.84
N ALA A 66 -3.55 -1.41 -4.13
CA ALA A 66 -4.55 -0.41 -4.50
C ALA A 66 -3.94 1.00 -4.48
N LEU A 67 -3.27 1.41 -3.39
CA LEU A 67 -2.63 2.73 -3.33
C LEU A 67 -1.59 2.95 -4.46
N VAL A 68 -0.81 1.92 -4.79
CA VAL A 68 0.16 1.96 -5.90
C VAL A 68 -0.55 2.10 -7.24
N CYS A 69 -1.51 1.21 -7.54
CA CYS A 69 -2.13 1.13 -8.87
C CYS A 69 -3.13 2.25 -9.13
N ASP A 70 -3.92 2.58 -8.12
CA ASP A 70 -5.08 3.48 -8.25
C ASP A 70 -4.71 4.95 -7.99
N LEU A 71 -3.69 5.22 -7.16
CA LEU A 71 -3.23 6.59 -6.84
C LEU A 71 -1.83 6.92 -7.39
N ASP A 72 -1.22 5.98 -8.11
CA ASP A 72 0.12 6.09 -8.69
C ASP A 72 1.17 6.50 -7.64
N LEU A 73 1.11 5.86 -6.46
CA LEU A 73 2.10 6.04 -5.40
C LEU A 73 3.29 5.11 -5.59
N ALA A 74 4.48 5.56 -5.18
CA ALA A 74 5.62 4.68 -5.07
C ALA A 74 5.31 3.56 -4.04
N PRO A 75 5.77 2.32 -4.25
CA PRO A 75 5.51 1.22 -3.33
C PRO A 75 5.92 1.50 -1.87
N ALA A 76 7.04 2.19 -1.67
CA ALA A 76 7.52 2.60 -0.35
C ALA A 76 6.55 3.57 0.35
N ASP A 77 5.99 4.54 -0.38
CA ASP A 77 5.02 5.50 0.15
C ASP A 77 3.68 4.81 0.49
N ALA A 78 3.23 3.90 -0.37
CA ALA A 78 2.03 3.10 -0.12
C ALA A 78 2.19 2.20 1.11
N ALA A 79 3.35 1.57 1.28
CA ALA A 79 3.67 0.80 2.48
C ALA A 79 3.71 1.68 3.74
N LEU A 80 4.32 2.87 3.65
CA LEU A 80 4.36 3.84 4.74
C LEU A 80 2.94 4.24 5.19
N LEU A 81 2.06 4.58 4.24
CA LEU A 81 0.66 4.91 4.52
C LEU A 81 -0.09 3.73 5.15
N MET A 82 0.12 2.51 4.64
CA MET A 82 -0.46 1.31 5.22
C MET A 82 -0.05 1.11 6.69
N HIS A 83 1.24 1.26 7.01
CA HIS A 83 1.74 1.11 8.37
C HIS A 83 1.31 2.26 9.28
N ALA A 84 1.10 3.46 8.72
CA ALA A 84 0.52 4.62 9.40
C ALA A 84 -1.01 4.52 9.60
N GLY A 85 -1.64 3.41 9.17
CA GLY A 85 -3.08 3.18 9.32
C GLY A 85 -3.96 3.88 8.28
N LEU A 86 -3.36 4.35 7.18
CA LEU A 86 -4.03 4.98 6.02
C LEU A 86 -4.01 4.01 4.83
N ALA A 87 -4.40 2.76 5.07
CA ALA A 87 -4.22 1.63 4.15
C ALA A 87 -5.24 1.54 3.02
N THR A 88 -6.23 2.44 2.97
CA THR A 88 -7.29 2.43 1.96
C THR A 88 -7.49 3.81 1.37
N ILE A 89 -7.94 3.86 0.12
CA ILE A 89 -8.22 5.13 -0.58
C ILE A 89 -9.24 5.98 0.20
N PRO A 90 -10.34 5.42 0.76
CA PRO A 90 -11.24 6.21 1.60
C PRO A 90 -10.62 6.76 2.88
N ALA A 91 -9.78 5.95 3.57
CA ALA A 91 -9.11 6.42 4.77
C ALA A 91 -8.15 7.58 4.46
N LEU A 92 -7.46 7.53 3.33
CA LEU A 92 -6.59 8.62 2.87
C LEU A 92 -7.39 9.85 2.43
N ALA A 93 -8.49 9.69 1.69
CA ALA A 93 -9.33 10.80 1.23
C ALA A 93 -9.96 11.60 2.38
N ALA A 94 -10.29 10.91 3.48
CA ALA A 94 -10.88 11.49 4.68
C ALA A 94 -9.86 12.15 5.64
N ALA A 95 -8.56 11.89 5.47
CA ALA A 95 -7.53 12.45 6.34
C ALA A 95 -7.27 13.94 6.08
N SER A 96 -6.73 14.65 7.08
CA SER A 96 -6.11 15.96 6.88
C SER A 96 -4.61 15.81 6.52
N PRO A 97 -3.99 16.79 5.84
CA PRO A 97 -2.55 16.77 5.60
C PRO A 97 -1.73 16.64 6.89
N GLN A 98 -2.16 17.30 7.97
CA GLN A 98 -1.54 17.24 9.28
C GLN A 98 -1.62 15.83 9.89
N ASP A 99 -2.75 15.14 9.72
CA ASP A 99 -2.90 13.75 10.17
C ASP A 99 -1.94 12.82 9.44
N VAL A 100 -1.84 12.98 8.11
CA VAL A 100 -0.93 12.17 7.29
C VAL A 100 0.51 12.36 7.78
N VAL A 101 0.99 13.61 7.83
CA VAL A 101 2.37 13.94 8.28
C VAL A 101 2.62 13.45 9.70
N THR A 102 1.65 13.60 10.61
CA THR A 102 1.82 13.18 12.01
C THR A 102 1.92 11.67 12.14
N ARG A 103 1.07 10.91 11.43
CA ARG A 103 1.05 9.45 11.51
C ARG A 103 2.28 8.83 10.83
N THR A 104 2.67 9.31 9.66
CA THR A 104 3.87 8.83 8.96
C THR A 104 5.13 9.20 9.73
N GLY A 105 5.25 10.44 10.23
CA GLY A 105 6.39 10.88 11.02
C GLY A 105 6.52 10.16 12.38
N ARG A 106 5.39 9.80 13.03
CA ARG A 106 5.40 8.97 14.24
C ARG A 106 5.99 7.59 13.94
N LEU A 107 5.58 6.97 12.84
CA LEU A 107 6.05 5.66 12.43
C LEU A 107 7.55 5.68 12.07
N GLU A 108 8.00 6.67 11.30
CA GLU A 108 9.43 6.80 10.95
C GLU A 108 10.32 6.93 12.19
N ARG A 109 9.87 7.70 13.20
CA ARG A 109 10.56 7.81 14.50
C ARG A 109 10.59 6.48 15.25
N GLN A 110 9.50 5.70 15.22
CA GLN A 110 9.47 4.36 15.83
C GLN A 110 10.44 3.40 15.14
N LEU A 111 10.60 3.53 13.82
CA LEU A 111 11.55 2.76 13.02
C LEU A 111 13.01 3.25 13.18
N ARG A 112 13.25 4.29 14.01
CA ARG A 112 14.57 4.85 14.35
C ARG A 112 15.43 5.18 13.12
N THR A 113 14.82 5.59 12.02
CA THR A 113 15.53 5.81 10.75
C THR A 113 16.42 7.06 10.79
N GLY A 114 16.22 7.97 11.76
CA GLY A 114 17.04 9.18 11.94
C GLY A 114 16.98 10.18 10.78
N ARG A 115 16.08 9.95 9.80
CA ARG A 115 15.93 10.77 8.60
C ARG A 115 14.86 11.84 8.80
N PRO A 116 14.96 12.99 8.10
CA PRO A 116 13.85 13.93 8.01
C PRO A 116 12.60 13.22 7.48
N PRO A 117 11.40 13.66 7.90
CA PRO A 117 10.15 13.03 7.48
C PRO A 117 10.06 13.04 5.95
N VAL A 118 9.85 11.88 5.36
CA VAL A 118 9.76 11.75 3.89
C VAL A 118 8.51 12.45 3.37
N VAL A 119 7.49 12.61 4.23
CA VAL A 119 6.19 13.18 3.87
C VAL A 119 6.03 14.58 4.47
N ASP A 120 5.97 15.58 3.60
CA ASP A 120 5.60 16.95 3.96
C ASP A 120 4.10 17.23 3.72
N LEU A 121 3.64 18.42 4.13
CA LEU A 121 2.23 18.83 3.98
C LEU A 121 1.79 18.91 2.51
N ALA A 122 2.69 19.31 1.61
CA ALA A 122 2.37 19.46 0.19
C ALA A 122 2.17 18.09 -0.48
N LEU A 123 3.03 17.12 -0.17
CA LEU A 123 2.92 15.74 -0.62
C LEU A 123 1.67 15.07 -0.05
N ALA A 124 1.41 15.24 1.25
CA ALA A 124 0.20 14.74 1.89
C ALA A 124 -1.06 15.30 1.22
N GLN A 125 -1.11 16.62 0.97
CA GLN A 125 -2.23 17.25 0.26
C GLN A 125 -2.40 16.67 -1.15
N ARG A 126 -1.32 16.44 -1.91
CA ARG A 126 -1.39 15.84 -3.25
C ARG A 126 -2.00 14.43 -3.19
N TRP A 127 -1.57 13.59 -2.25
CA TRP A 127 -2.10 12.25 -2.08
C TRP A 127 -3.59 12.25 -1.72
N ILE A 128 -4.00 13.11 -0.78
CA ILE A 128 -5.42 13.27 -0.41
C ILE A 128 -6.26 13.70 -1.62
N GLN A 129 -5.79 14.67 -2.40
CA GLN A 129 -6.49 15.14 -3.59
C GLN A 129 -6.57 14.10 -4.71
N ARG A 130 -5.57 13.21 -4.82
CA ARG A 130 -5.66 12.06 -5.73
C ARG A 130 -6.70 11.05 -5.23
N ALA A 131 -6.67 10.73 -3.93
CA ALA A 131 -7.61 9.81 -3.30
C ALA A 131 -9.06 10.27 -3.46
N ARG A 132 -9.33 11.57 -3.24
CA ARG A 132 -10.67 12.17 -3.43
C ARG A 132 -11.13 12.15 -4.88
N ARG A 133 -10.23 12.35 -5.84
CA ARG A 133 -10.55 12.25 -7.27
C ARG A 133 -10.78 10.81 -7.73
N TRP A 134 -10.11 9.85 -7.09
CA TRP A 134 -10.29 8.44 -7.38
C TRP A 134 -11.62 7.91 -6.85
N GLN A 135 -12.06 8.37 -5.67
CA GLN A 135 -13.41 8.07 -5.19
C GLN A 135 -14.41 8.53 -6.26
N PRO A 136 -15.04 7.62 -7.00
CA PRO A 136 -16.10 8.02 -7.89
C PRO A 136 -17.16 8.67 -7.00
N THR A 137 -17.82 9.71 -7.49
CA THR A 137 -19.20 9.97 -7.08
C THR A 137 -19.95 8.65 -7.33
N ASN A 138 -20.12 7.87 -6.27
CA ASN A 138 -20.80 6.58 -6.29
C ASN A 138 -22.27 6.80 -6.61
#